data_AF-A0A8S3X6V8-F1
#
_entry.id   AF-A0A8S3X6V8-F1
#
_cell.length_a   1.000
_cell.length_b   1.000
_cell.length_c   1.000
_cell.angle_alpha   90.00
_cell.angle_beta   90.00
_cell.angle_gamma   90.00
#
_symmetry.space_group_name_H-M   'P 1'
#
loop_
_entity.id
_entity.type
_entity.pdbx_description
1 polymer ?
#
loop_
_entity_poly.entity_id
_entity_poly.type
_entity_poly.pdbx_seq_one_letter_code
_entity_poly.pdbx_strand_id
1 'polypeptide(L)'
;MTRCLRESWDQLLLEGFTVTTNSVITALRTGLDKRLESVERSGTFSICTILDPRYKINVFSDTIEAVKAKKMLEEILATDIRRRRHGENQPQQSTSTSAFIPVRDKFSPWSILSNIVGMQQQQVGTPLSCAIKDVDSYLKDNILPMFNDSGKFNCPLQWWQRNHHIYHNLAILAYKYGNIMATSVP
;
A
#
# COMPACT_ATOMS: atom_id res chain seq x y z
N MET A 1 -12.40 -2.98 -7.47
CA MET A 1 -12.72 -3.82 -8.64
C MET A 1 -14.24 -3.96 -8.81
N THR A 2 -14.98 -4.00 -7.71
CA THR A 2 -16.45 -3.82 -7.66
C THR A 2 -16.95 -2.58 -8.43
N ARG A 3 -16.22 -1.45 -8.37
CA ARG A 3 -16.67 -0.19 -8.97
C ARG A 3 -16.68 -0.23 -10.49
N CYS A 4 -15.62 -0.78 -11.11
CA CYS A 4 -15.57 -0.90 -12.56
C CYS A 4 -16.65 -1.84 -13.08
N LEU A 5 -16.98 -2.88 -12.31
CA LEU A 5 -18.08 -3.76 -12.65
C LEU A 5 -19.43 -3.01 -12.61
N ARG A 6 -19.67 -2.22 -11.55
CA ARG A 6 -20.85 -1.36 -11.42
C ARG A 6 -21.00 -0.41 -12.59
N GLU A 7 -19.95 0.33 -12.91
CA GLU A 7 -19.92 1.25 -14.05
C GLU A 7 -20.13 0.51 -15.38
N SER A 8 -19.57 -0.69 -15.55
CA SER A 8 -19.79 -1.49 -16.77
C SER A 8 -21.26 -1.90 -16.94
N TRP A 9 -21.96 -2.23 -15.85
CA TRP A 9 -23.40 -2.54 -15.93
C TRP A 9 -24.25 -1.33 -16.27
N ASP A 10 -23.94 -0.19 -15.68
CA ASP A 10 -24.66 1.05 -15.97
C ASP A 10 -24.51 1.40 -17.46
N GLN A 11 -23.33 1.18 -18.06
CA GLN A 11 -23.13 1.33 -19.50
C GLN A 11 -23.93 0.31 -20.32
N LEU A 12 -23.92 -0.97 -19.93
CA LEU A 12 -24.68 -2.01 -20.63
C LEU A 12 -26.19 -1.78 -20.63
N LEU A 13 -26.73 -1.09 -19.62
CA LEU A 13 -28.16 -0.76 -19.54
C LEU A 13 -28.54 0.47 -20.37
N LEU A 14 -27.57 1.29 -20.76
CA LEU A 14 -27.78 2.41 -21.68
C LEU A 14 -27.86 1.96 -23.13
N GLU A 15 -27.27 0.80 -23.44
CA GLU A 15 -27.35 0.19 -24.75
C GLU A 15 -28.78 -0.32 -25.00
N GLY A 16 -29.34 0.00 -26.16
CA GLY A 16 -30.73 -0.30 -26.56
C GLY A 16 -30.97 -1.77 -26.88
N PHE A 17 -30.61 -2.68 -25.96
CA PHE A 17 -30.76 -4.12 -26.13
C PHE A 17 -32.21 -4.59 -26.05
N THR A 18 -32.45 -5.81 -26.53
CA THR A 18 -33.76 -6.47 -26.44
C THR A 18 -34.17 -6.74 -24.99
N VAL A 19 -35.47 -6.88 -24.75
CA VAL A 19 -36.03 -7.17 -23.41
C VAL A 19 -35.42 -8.43 -22.79
N THR A 20 -35.20 -9.48 -23.59
CA THR A 20 -34.59 -10.73 -23.13
C THR A 20 -33.14 -10.51 -22.67
N THR A 21 -32.35 -9.74 -23.43
CA THR A 21 -30.97 -9.42 -23.06
C THR A 21 -30.92 -8.61 -21.76
N ASN A 22 -31.79 -7.62 -21.60
CA ASN A 22 -31.88 -6.82 -20.38
C ASN A 22 -32.28 -7.66 -19.15
N SER A 23 -33.13 -8.67 -19.33
CA SER A 23 -33.46 -9.63 -18.27
C SER A 23 -32.23 -10.43 -17.83
N VAL A 24 -31.43 -10.92 -18.78
CA VAL A 24 -30.18 -11.64 -18.50
C VAL A 24 -29.16 -10.74 -17.79
N ILE A 25 -28.97 -9.50 -18.26
CA ILE A 25 -28.07 -8.51 -17.64
C ILE A 25 -28.48 -8.27 -16.18
N THR A 26 -29.79 -8.10 -15.92
CA THR A 26 -30.31 -7.87 -14.57
C THR A 26 -30.10 -9.08 -13.65
N ALA A 27 -30.31 -10.29 -14.17
CA ALA A 27 -30.07 -11.52 -13.41
C ALA A 27 -28.59 -11.69 -13.05
N LEU A 28 -27.68 -11.40 -13.99
CA LEU A 28 -26.23 -11.45 -13.76
C LEU A 28 -25.79 -10.42 -12.72
N ARG A 29 -26.29 -9.18 -12.82
CA ARG A 29 -26.03 -8.11 -11.84
C ARG A 29 -26.44 -8.55 -10.44
N THR A 30 -27.67 -9.02 -10.28
CA THR A 30 -28.19 -9.48 -8.98
C THR A 30 -27.33 -10.61 -8.40
N GLY A 31 -26.91 -11.57 -9.24
CA GLY A 31 -26.06 -12.66 -8.82
C GLY A 31 -24.66 -12.21 -8.37
N LEU A 32 -24.06 -11.24 -9.07
CA LEU A 32 -22.75 -10.71 -8.75
C LEU A 32 -22.76 -9.76 -7.56
N ASP A 33 -23.77 -8.89 -7.45
CA ASP A 33 -23.98 -8.03 -6.28
C ASP A 33 -24.07 -8.90 -5.02
N LYS A 34 -24.88 -9.96 -5.04
CA LYS A 34 -24.99 -10.89 -3.90
C LYS A 34 -23.67 -11.58 -3.53
N ARG A 35 -22.83 -11.90 -4.52
CA ARG A 35 -21.54 -12.58 -4.29
C ARG A 35 -20.43 -11.62 -3.83
N LEU A 36 -20.48 -10.37 -4.27
CA LEU A 36 -19.44 -9.37 -4.05
C LEU A 36 -19.80 -8.32 -3.00
N GLU A 37 -21.02 -8.33 -2.46
CA GLU A 37 -21.52 -7.34 -1.49
C GLU A 37 -20.56 -7.09 -0.31
N SER A 38 -19.94 -8.16 0.19
CA SER A 38 -19.04 -8.10 1.35
C SER A 38 -17.55 -8.17 0.99
N VAL A 39 -17.19 -8.18 -0.30
CA VAL A 39 -15.80 -8.39 -0.71
C VAL A 39 -14.89 -7.26 -0.22
N GLU A 40 -15.38 -6.02 -0.20
CA GLU A 40 -14.64 -4.84 0.29
C GLU A 40 -14.51 -4.81 1.81
N ARG A 41 -15.32 -5.60 2.53
CA ARG A 41 -15.18 -5.78 3.98
C ARG A 41 -14.09 -6.78 4.35
N SER A 42 -13.63 -7.58 3.38
CA SER A 42 -12.52 -8.50 3.59
C SER A 42 -11.23 -7.71 3.74
N GLY A 43 -10.66 -7.68 4.96
CA GLY A 43 -9.42 -6.96 5.23
C GLY A 43 -8.29 -7.37 4.29
N THR A 44 -8.18 -8.66 4.01
CA THR A 44 -7.21 -9.20 3.06
C THR A 44 -7.39 -8.62 1.65
N PHE A 45 -8.61 -8.71 1.09
CA PHE A 45 -8.90 -8.19 -0.24
C PHE A 45 -8.63 -6.67 -0.31
N SER A 46 -9.06 -5.94 0.70
CA SER A 46 -8.95 -4.48 0.75
C SER A 46 -7.51 -4.00 0.89
N ILE A 47 -6.69 -4.67 1.70
CA ILE A 47 -5.26 -4.37 1.82
C ILE A 47 -4.52 -4.66 0.51
N CYS A 48 -4.76 -5.83 -0.12
CA CYS A 48 -4.15 -6.15 -1.42
C CYS A 48 -4.56 -5.17 -2.50
N THR A 49 -5.83 -4.76 -2.49
CA THR A 49 -6.38 -3.82 -3.46
C THR A 49 -5.74 -2.44 -3.32
N ILE A 50 -5.61 -1.92 -2.10
CA ILE A 50 -4.95 -0.62 -1.86
C ILE A 50 -3.46 -0.69 -2.21
N LEU A 51 -2.77 -1.78 -1.85
CA LEU A 51 -1.35 -1.97 -2.15
C LEU A 51 -1.06 -2.23 -3.64
N ASP A 52 -2.08 -2.44 -4.48
CA ASP A 52 -1.89 -2.50 -5.92
C ASP A 52 -1.81 -1.06 -6.49
N PRO A 53 -0.66 -0.64 -7.06
CA PRO A 53 -0.45 0.71 -7.57
C PRO A 53 -1.34 1.05 -8.75
N ARG A 54 -1.99 0.06 -9.38
CA ARG A 54 -2.97 0.26 -10.47
C ARG A 54 -4.36 0.64 -9.97
N TYR A 55 -4.67 0.32 -8.72
CA TYR A 55 -6.01 0.49 -8.15
C TYR A 55 -6.03 1.55 -7.06
N LYS A 56 -5.14 1.42 -6.07
CA LYS A 56 -5.14 2.21 -4.85
C LYS A 56 -6.55 2.26 -4.22
N ILE A 57 -6.96 3.41 -3.69
CA ILE A 57 -8.27 3.60 -3.08
C ILE A 57 -9.41 3.81 -4.11
N ASN A 58 -9.07 4.14 -5.36
CA ASN A 58 -10.04 4.61 -6.36
C ASN A 58 -10.97 3.50 -6.86
N VAL A 59 -10.60 2.24 -6.67
CA VAL A 59 -11.32 1.08 -7.20
C VAL A 59 -12.44 0.58 -6.28
N PHE A 60 -12.53 1.11 -5.06
CA PHE A 60 -13.58 0.78 -4.09
C PHE A 60 -14.91 1.41 -4.53
N SER A 61 -16.00 0.66 -4.37
CA SER A 61 -17.36 1.16 -4.57
C SER A 61 -17.88 1.84 -3.30
N ASP A 62 -17.57 1.27 -2.14
CA ASP A 62 -17.97 1.82 -0.85
C ASP A 62 -16.87 2.71 -0.26
N THR A 63 -17.17 4.01 -0.18
CA THR A 63 -16.26 5.01 0.41
C THR A 63 -15.95 4.74 1.89
N ILE A 64 -16.86 4.12 2.63
CA ILE A 64 -16.67 3.79 4.05
C ILE A 64 -15.64 2.68 4.16
N GLU A 65 -15.76 1.63 3.36
CA GLU A 65 -14.79 0.53 3.35
C GLU A 65 -13.43 0.98 2.82
N ALA A 66 -13.39 1.91 1.86
CA ALA A 66 -12.17 2.53 1.39
C ALA A 66 -11.39 3.25 2.53
N VAL A 67 -12.10 4.04 3.34
CA VAL A 67 -11.51 4.74 4.52
C VAL A 67 -11.05 3.74 5.57
N LYS A 68 -11.84 2.70 5.86
CA LYS A 68 -11.46 1.63 6.80
C LYS A 68 -10.21 0.89 6.34
N ALA A 69 -10.14 0.56 5.05
CA ALA A 69 -9.01 -0.14 4.46
C ALA A 69 -7.72 0.70 4.51
N LYS A 70 -7.82 2.03 4.27
CA LYS A 70 -6.70 2.95 4.47
C LYS A 70 -6.21 2.92 5.93
N LYS A 71 -7.12 3.07 6.89
CA LYS A 71 -6.77 3.05 8.32
C LYS A 71 -6.15 1.72 8.74
N MET A 72 -6.69 0.60 8.25
CA MET A 72 -6.13 -0.73 8.49
C MET A 72 -4.71 -0.85 7.93
N LEU A 73 -4.43 -0.30 6.73
CA LEU A 73 -3.09 -0.30 6.16
C LEU A 73 -2.11 0.53 7.02
N GLU A 74 -2.52 1.71 7.48
CA GLU A 74 -1.73 2.56 8.38
C GLU A 74 -1.38 1.84 9.69
N GLU A 75 -2.34 1.13 10.29
CA GLU A 75 -2.14 0.36 11.53
C GLU A 75 -1.18 -0.83 11.33
N ILE A 76 -1.34 -1.57 10.22
CA ILE A 76 -0.44 -2.67 9.86
C ILE A 76 0.98 -2.15 9.66
N LEU A 77 1.13 -1.05 8.92
CA LEU A 77 2.41 -0.43 8.64
C LEU A 77 3.07 0.14 9.91
N ALA A 78 2.30 0.81 10.77
CA ALA A 78 2.79 1.33 12.04
C ALA A 78 3.29 0.21 12.97
N THR A 79 2.55 -0.90 13.01
CA THR A 79 2.94 -2.10 13.77
C THR A 79 4.23 -2.70 13.23
N ASP A 80 4.36 -2.76 11.91
CA ASP A 80 5.54 -3.30 11.25
C ASP A 80 6.78 -2.43 11.47
N ILE A 81 6.65 -1.10 11.34
CA ILE A 81 7.70 -0.12 11.64
C ILE A 81 8.12 -0.25 13.12
N ARG A 82 7.17 -0.31 14.05
CA ARG A 82 7.44 -0.47 15.48
C ARG A 82 8.22 -1.76 15.75
N ARG A 83 7.81 -2.87 15.13
CA ARG A 83 8.48 -4.17 15.26
C ARG A 83 9.93 -4.12 14.79
N ARG A 84 10.21 -3.52 13.63
CA ARG A 84 11.59 -3.39 13.10
C ARG A 84 12.47 -2.52 13.99
N ARG A 85 11.95 -1.37 14.46
CA ARG A 85 12.66 -0.48 15.40
C ARG A 85 13.01 -1.17 16.72
N HIS A 86 12.17 -2.10 17.21
CA HIS A 86 12.49 -2.89 18.40
C HIS A 86 13.42 -4.09 18.10
N GLY A 87 13.33 -4.69 16.91
CA GLY A 87 14.17 -5.81 16.48
C GLY A 87 15.63 -5.43 16.20
N GLU A 88 15.88 -4.20 15.74
CA GLU A 88 17.22 -3.64 15.52
C GLU A 88 17.99 -3.35 16.83
N ASN A 89 17.34 -3.46 17.99
CA ASN A 89 17.97 -3.35 19.31
C ASN A 89 18.41 -4.70 19.92
N GLN A 90 18.38 -5.80 19.17
CA GLN A 90 19.13 -7.01 19.56
C GLN A 90 20.60 -6.81 19.20
N PRO A 91 21.56 -7.04 20.12
CA PRO A 91 22.97 -6.87 19.82
C PRO A 91 23.38 -7.92 18.79
N GLN A 92 23.49 -7.52 17.52
CA GLN A 92 24.34 -8.25 16.58
C GLN A 92 25.73 -8.24 17.19
N GLN A 93 26.22 -9.42 17.59
CA GLN A 93 27.63 -9.68 17.85
C GLN A 93 28.40 -9.37 16.57
N SER A 94 28.76 -8.10 16.42
CA SER A 94 29.73 -7.66 15.44
C SER A 94 31.09 -7.93 16.05
N THR A 95 31.79 -8.87 15.44
CA THR A 95 33.20 -9.17 15.63
C THR A 95 34.02 -7.87 15.73
N SER A 96 34.88 -7.86 16.73
CA SER A 96 35.81 -6.80 17.12
C SER A 96 36.45 -6.08 15.93
N THR A 97 36.15 -4.80 15.77
CA THR A 97 37.10 -3.83 15.20
C THR A 97 37.06 -2.62 16.12
N SER A 98 38.21 -2.26 16.70
CA SER A 98 38.31 -1.17 17.66
C SER A 98 37.86 0.13 17.01
N ALA A 99 36.66 0.59 17.38
CA ALA A 99 36.21 1.92 17.05
C ALA A 99 37.17 2.91 17.74
N PHE A 100 38.01 3.56 16.93
CA PHE A 100 38.58 4.85 17.28
C PHE A 100 37.43 5.72 17.76
N ILE A 101 37.40 6.04 19.06
CA ILE A 101 36.55 7.10 19.59
C ILE A 101 37.21 8.39 19.08
N PRO A 102 36.64 9.12 18.10
CA PRO A 102 37.19 10.42 17.80
C PRO A 102 36.89 11.28 19.01
N VAL A 103 37.93 11.77 19.68
CA VAL A 103 37.82 12.82 20.69
C VAL A 103 37.04 13.95 20.02
N ARG A 104 35.76 14.11 20.38
CA ARG A 104 34.90 15.15 19.80
C ARG A 104 35.43 16.48 20.29
N ASP A 105 36.12 17.20 19.42
CA ASP A 105 36.54 18.56 19.67
C ASP A 105 35.29 19.42 19.93
N LYS A 106 35.17 19.90 21.17
CA LYS A 106 34.05 20.71 21.65
C LYS A 106 33.89 22.02 20.86
N PHE A 107 34.95 22.48 20.20
CA PHE A 107 34.96 23.71 19.41
C PHE A 107 34.83 23.48 17.91
N SER A 108 34.85 22.22 17.45
CA SER A 108 34.68 21.90 16.04
C SER A 108 33.29 22.33 15.58
N PRO A 109 33.19 23.22 14.57
CA PRO A 109 31.90 23.63 14.01
C PRO A 109 31.07 22.43 13.54
N TRP A 110 31.71 21.35 13.07
CA TRP A 110 31.05 20.11 12.68
C TRP A 110 30.51 19.31 13.86
N SER A 111 31.25 19.29 14.98
CA SER A 111 30.76 18.64 16.21
C SER A 111 29.59 19.43 16.81
N ILE A 112 29.69 20.77 16.84
CA ILE A 112 28.61 21.66 17.28
C ILE A 112 27.38 21.52 16.38
N LEU A 113 27.57 21.56 15.06
CA LEU A 113 26.51 21.36 14.07
C LEU A 113 25.87 19.97 14.22
N SER A 114 26.68 18.91 14.37
CA SER A 114 26.16 17.56 14.60
C SER A 114 25.37 17.44 15.91
N ASN A 115 25.69 18.25 16.91
CA ASN A 115 24.95 18.28 18.17
C ASN A 115 23.65 19.10 18.03
N ILE A 116 23.69 20.24 17.35
CA ILE A 116 22.50 21.05 17.03
C ILE A 116 21.50 20.24 16.18
N VAL A 117 21.99 19.63 15.10
CA VAL A 117 21.18 18.82 14.17
C VAL A 117 20.81 17.47 14.81
N GLY A 118 21.73 16.85 15.55
CA GLY A 118 21.50 15.57 16.24
C GLY A 118 20.47 15.66 17.37
N MET A 119 20.40 16.80 18.06
CA MET A 119 19.33 17.08 19.02
C MET A 119 17.96 17.30 18.35
N GLN A 120 17.93 17.76 17.09
CA GLN A 120 16.69 17.81 16.29
C GLN A 120 16.32 16.46 15.66
N GLN A 121 17.30 15.62 15.29
CA GLN A 121 17.07 14.32 14.66
C GLN A 121 16.42 13.27 15.56
N GLN A 122 16.37 13.48 16.88
CA GLN A 122 15.70 12.56 17.81
C GLN A 122 14.17 12.61 17.75
N GLN A 123 13.57 13.56 17.02
CA GLN A 123 12.14 13.50 16.69
C GLN A 123 11.88 12.59 15.49
N VAL A 124 12.34 11.33 15.58
CA VAL A 124 11.81 10.28 14.71
C VAL A 124 10.34 10.17 15.06
N GLY A 125 9.47 10.62 14.15
CA GLY A 125 8.02 10.60 14.37
C GLY A 125 7.54 9.23 14.89
N THR A 126 6.43 9.26 15.63
CA THR A 126 5.79 8.02 16.10
C THR A 126 5.60 7.05 14.92
N PRO A 127 5.72 5.73 15.11
CA PRO A 127 5.55 4.76 14.02
C PRO A 127 4.25 4.97 13.22
N LEU A 128 3.18 5.40 13.90
CA LEU A 128 1.91 5.77 13.29
C LEU A 128 2.03 7.02 12.40
N SER A 129 2.68 8.08 12.86
CA SER A 129 2.89 9.29 12.04
C SER A 129 3.72 9.02 10.79
N CYS A 130 4.72 8.14 10.88
CA CYS A 130 5.48 7.69 9.71
C CYS A 130 4.59 6.89 8.75
N ALA A 131 3.80 5.95 9.28
CA ALA A 131 2.89 5.14 8.48
C ALA A 131 1.85 6.00 7.73
N ILE A 132 1.23 6.97 8.40
CA ILE A 132 0.26 7.90 7.81
C ILE A 132 0.91 8.67 6.66
N LYS A 133 2.11 9.23 6.87
CA LYS A 133 2.83 9.99 5.84
C LYS A 133 3.15 9.13 4.61
N ASP A 134 3.63 7.90 4.83
CA ASP A 134 3.98 6.97 3.75
C ASP A 134 2.74 6.59 2.94
N VAL A 135 1.64 6.23 3.63
CA VAL A 135 0.36 5.85 2.98
C VAL A 135 -0.23 7.03 2.22
N ASP A 136 -0.29 8.22 2.81
CA ASP A 136 -0.82 9.42 2.15
C ASP A 136 0.00 9.81 0.92
N SER A 137 1.33 9.72 1.00
CA SER A 137 2.22 9.99 -0.12
C SER A 137 1.98 9.01 -1.27
N TYR A 138 1.91 7.72 -0.98
CA TYR A 138 1.62 6.68 -1.97
C TYR A 138 0.24 6.84 -2.62
N LEU A 139 -0.80 7.15 -1.83
CA LEU A 139 -2.16 7.33 -2.35
C LEU A 139 -2.31 8.58 -3.24
N LYS A 140 -1.52 9.63 -2.99
CA LYS A 140 -1.51 10.87 -3.79
C LYS A 140 -0.67 10.77 -5.06
N ASP A 141 0.30 9.86 -5.09
CA ASP A 141 1.16 9.67 -6.26
C ASP A 141 0.36 9.12 -7.46
N ASN A 142 0.95 9.17 -8.65
CA ASN A 142 0.36 8.70 -9.88
C ASN A 142 -0.02 7.22 -9.80
N ILE A 143 -1.16 6.88 -10.40
CA ILE A 143 -1.63 5.50 -10.52
C ILE A 143 -0.85 4.84 -11.67
N LEU A 144 -0.41 3.60 -11.47
CA LEU A 144 0.19 2.81 -12.54
C LEU A 144 -0.89 2.47 -13.59
N PRO A 145 -0.76 2.89 -14.86
CA PRO A 145 -1.73 2.51 -15.88
C PRO A 145 -1.87 1.00 -16.00
N MET A 146 -3.07 0.50 -16.28
CA MET A 146 -3.31 -0.94 -16.38
C MET A 146 -2.51 -1.59 -17.51
N PHE A 147 -2.37 -0.87 -18.63
CA PHE A 147 -1.62 -1.26 -19.81
C PHE A 147 -0.51 -0.27 -20.10
N ASN A 148 0.58 -0.74 -20.71
CA ASN A 148 1.62 0.12 -21.27
C ASN A 148 1.30 0.50 -22.72
N ASP A 149 2.14 1.36 -23.32
CA ASP A 149 1.96 1.84 -24.70
C ASP A 149 1.97 0.71 -25.75
N SER A 150 2.48 -0.46 -25.38
CA SER A 150 2.51 -1.67 -26.22
C SER A 150 1.32 -2.61 -25.98
N GLY A 151 0.32 -2.18 -25.19
CA GLY A 151 -0.87 -2.96 -24.86
C GLY A 151 -0.65 -4.14 -23.91
N LYS A 152 0.52 -4.25 -23.26
CA LYS A 152 0.79 -5.28 -22.25
C LYS A 152 0.41 -4.78 -20.86
N PHE A 153 -0.07 -5.68 -20.00
CA PHE A 153 -0.36 -5.36 -18.61
C PHE A 153 0.90 -4.93 -17.86
N ASN A 154 0.80 -3.81 -17.14
CA ASN A 154 1.86 -3.40 -16.23
C ASN A 154 1.87 -4.33 -14.99
N CYS A 155 3.08 -4.71 -14.58
CA CYS A 155 3.30 -5.59 -13.43
C CYS A 155 3.46 -4.80 -12.13
N PRO A 156 2.55 -4.96 -11.13
CA PRO A 156 2.67 -4.31 -9.82
C PRO A 156 3.99 -4.60 -9.10
N LEU A 157 4.48 -5.85 -9.16
CA LEU A 157 5.71 -6.24 -8.47
C LEU A 157 6.94 -5.50 -9.02
N GLN A 158 7.01 -5.32 -10.34
CA GLN A 158 8.08 -4.53 -10.96
C GLN A 158 8.00 -3.05 -10.54
N TRP A 159 6.78 -2.52 -10.40
CA TRP A 159 6.59 -1.15 -9.91
C TRP A 159 7.07 -1.00 -8.46
N TRP A 160 6.72 -1.94 -7.58
CA TRP A 160 7.21 -1.95 -6.20
C TRP A 160 8.73 -2.09 -6.10
N GLN A 161 9.34 -2.89 -6.98
CA GLN A 161 10.80 -3.02 -7.05
C GLN A 161 11.48 -1.71 -7.42
N ARG A 162 10.95 -1.00 -8.43
CA ARG A 162 11.49 0.30 -8.86
C ARG A 162 11.30 1.38 -7.81
N ASN A 163 10.14 1.43 -7.16
CA ASN A 163 9.79 2.45 -6.17
C ASN A 163 10.15 2.06 -4.73
N HIS A 164 10.87 0.96 -4.52
CA HIS A 164 11.25 0.47 -3.19
C HIS A 164 12.02 1.51 -2.38
N HIS A 165 12.85 2.33 -3.03
CA HIS A 165 13.62 3.38 -2.37
C HIS A 165 12.74 4.54 -1.86
N ILE A 166 11.61 4.80 -2.51
CA ILE A 166 10.66 5.85 -2.13
C ILE A 166 9.70 5.33 -1.06
N TYR A 167 9.15 4.14 -1.28
CA TYR A 167 8.11 3.54 -0.46
C TYR A 167 8.61 2.29 0.27
N HIS A 168 9.76 2.38 0.94
CA HIS A 168 10.43 1.22 1.54
C HIS A 168 9.53 0.39 2.46
N ASN A 169 8.86 1.05 3.42
CA ASN A 169 8.02 0.36 4.39
C ASN A 169 6.80 -0.31 3.73
N LEU A 170 6.17 0.39 2.78
CA LEU A 170 5.03 -0.10 2.01
C LEU A 170 5.40 -1.22 1.04
N ALA A 171 6.56 -1.14 0.38
CA ALA A 171 7.01 -2.16 -0.56
C ALA A 171 7.18 -3.53 0.13
N ILE A 172 7.69 -3.53 1.36
CA ILE A 172 7.81 -4.75 2.16
C ILE A 172 6.43 -5.33 2.50
N LEU A 173 5.45 -4.48 2.84
CA LEU A 173 4.08 -4.95 2.99
C LEU A 173 3.51 -5.45 1.66
N ALA A 174 3.76 -4.77 0.55
CA ALA A 174 3.30 -5.18 -0.77
C ALA A 174 3.87 -6.53 -1.19
N TYR A 175 5.12 -6.86 -0.85
CA TYR A 175 5.64 -8.22 -1.08
C TYR A 175 5.03 -9.26 -0.14
N LYS A 176 4.65 -8.87 1.09
CA LYS A 176 4.02 -9.78 2.05
C LYS A 176 2.56 -10.08 1.68
N TYR A 177 1.81 -9.07 1.25
CA TYR A 177 0.37 -9.15 0.98
C TYR A 177 0.04 -9.22 -0.51
N GLY A 178 0.96 -8.90 -1.42
CA GLY A 178 0.70 -8.88 -2.86
C GLY A 178 0.72 -10.26 -3.54
N ASN A 179 1.06 -11.32 -2.80
CA ASN A 179 1.17 -12.69 -3.30
C ASN A 179 -0.05 -13.55 -2.92
N ILE A 180 -1.24 -12.97 -2.84
CA ILE A 180 -2.43 -13.76 -2.52
C ILE A 180 -2.85 -14.54 -3.74
N MET A 181 -2.60 -15.84 -3.67
CA MET A 181 -3.13 -16.82 -4.60
C MET A 181 -4.66 -16.76 -4.56
N ALA A 182 -5.27 -16.46 -5.71
CA ALA A 182 -6.72 -16.48 -5.86
C ALA A 182 -7.29 -17.93 -5.82
N THR A 183 -6.41 -18.93 -5.82
CA THR A 183 -6.74 -20.36 -5.89
C THR A 183 -6.16 -21.10 -4.68
N SER A 184 -6.87 -22.13 -4.23
CA SER A 184 -6.41 -23.07 -3.20
C SER A 184 -5.31 -24.03 -3.69
N VAL A 185 -4.90 -23.92 -4.96
CA VAL A 185 -3.87 -24.75 -5.60
C VAL A 185 -2.80 -23.82 -6.18
N PRO A 186 -1.49 -24.07 -5.90
CA PRO A 186 -0.38 -23.27 -6.39
C PRO A 186 -0.22 -23.24 -7.91
#